data_AF-A0A7Z0N9P2-F1
#
_entry.id   AF-A0A7Z0N9P2-F1
#
_cell.length_a   1.000
_cell.length_b   1.000
_cell.length_c   1.000
_cell.angle_alpha   90.00
_cell.angle_beta   90.00
_cell.angle_gamma   90.00
#
_symmetry.space_group_name_H-M   'P 1'
#
loop_
_entity.id
_entity.type
_entity.pdbx_description
1 polymer ?
#
loop_
_entity_poly.entity_id
_entity_poly.type
_entity_poly.pdbx_seq_one_letter_code
_entity_poly.pdbx_strand_id
1 'polypeptide(L)'
;MKRATKIQLRAESITEAIHDGDPEGVAKFATYLDEVGDLASAMEELTATTTVADMVDAYIQSLSGQRVLYEWAKDIAEAEQLRVEEDEAERRAA
;
A
#
# COMPACT_ATOMS: atom_id res chain seq x y z
N MET A 1 -11.67 -19.91 5.02
CA MET A 1 -11.52 -18.93 3.92
C MET A 1 -10.33 -19.32 3.06
N LYS A 2 -10.41 -19.21 1.73
CA LYS A 2 -9.29 -19.55 0.81
C LYS A 2 -8.17 -18.50 0.94
N ARG A 3 -6.91 -18.90 0.70
CA ARG A 3 -5.73 -18.01 0.74
C ARG A 3 -5.92 -16.74 -0.11
N ALA A 4 -6.36 -16.91 -1.36
CA ALA A 4 -6.61 -15.79 -2.26
C ALA A 4 -7.61 -14.76 -1.69
N THR A 5 -8.67 -15.22 -1.03
CA THR A 5 -9.66 -14.33 -0.40
C THR A 5 -9.10 -13.59 0.80
N LYS A 6 -8.22 -14.20 1.61
CA LYS A 6 -7.53 -13.51 2.72
C LYS A 6 -6.67 -12.37 2.21
N ILE A 7 -5.88 -12.64 1.17
CA ILE A 7 -4.98 -11.65 0.55
C ILE A 7 -5.80 -10.51 -0.04
N GLN A 8 -6.87 -10.83 -0.78
CA GLN A 8 -7.73 -9.82 -1.38
C GLN A 8 -8.34 -8.89 -0.31
N LEU A 9 -8.98 -9.43 0.73
CA LEU A 9 -9.59 -8.62 1.79
C LEU A 9 -8.55 -7.76 2.52
N ARG A 10 -7.31 -8.27 2.66
CA ARG A 10 -6.22 -7.52 3.29
C ARG A 10 -5.73 -6.38 2.39
N ALA A 11 -5.59 -6.63 1.08
CA ALA A 11 -5.20 -5.60 0.10
C ALA A 11 -6.25 -4.48 0.02
N GLU A 12 -7.54 -4.84 0.01
CA GLU A 12 -8.66 -3.90 0.05
C GLU A 12 -8.59 -3.03 1.33
N SER A 13 -8.39 -3.65 2.49
CA SER A 13 -8.26 -2.92 3.76
C SER A 13 -7.06 -1.96 3.80
N ILE A 14 -5.91 -2.32 3.22
CA ILE A 14 -4.74 -1.42 3.12
C ILE A 14 -5.05 -0.25 2.19
N THR A 15 -5.69 -0.54 1.05
CA THR A 15 -6.08 0.47 0.06
C THR A 15 -7.06 1.48 0.66
N GLU A 16 -8.08 1.00 1.38
CA GLU A 16 -9.05 1.84 2.10
C GLU A 16 -8.36 2.71 3.16
N ALA A 17 -7.45 2.17 3.96
CA ALA A 17 -6.74 2.94 4.98
C ALA A 17 -5.96 4.13 4.37
N ILE A 18 -5.34 3.94 3.20
CA ILE A 18 -4.62 5.02 2.51
C ILE A 18 -5.58 6.07 1.95
N HIS A 19 -6.72 5.64 1.38
CA HIS A 19 -7.77 6.55 0.96
C HIS A 19 -8.38 7.36 2.12
N ASP A 20 -8.48 6.75 3.30
CA ASP A 20 -8.95 7.41 4.52
C ASP A 20 -7.88 8.32 5.16
N GLY A 21 -6.67 8.36 4.60
CA GLY A 21 -5.57 9.19 5.09
C GLY A 21 -4.89 8.64 6.34
N ASP A 22 -4.92 7.31 6.56
CA ASP A 22 -4.19 6.68 7.67
C ASP A 22 -2.69 7.03 7.60
N PRO A 23 -2.11 7.67 8.63
CA PRO A 23 -0.74 8.18 8.57
C PRO A 23 0.30 7.10 8.31
N GLU A 24 0.12 5.89 8.85
CA GLU A 24 1.08 4.81 8.69
C GLU A 24 1.01 4.21 7.27
N GLY A 25 -0.19 3.97 6.77
CA GLY A 25 -0.42 3.52 5.40
C GLY A 25 0.13 4.53 4.37
N VAL A 26 -0.19 5.81 4.55
CA VAL A 26 0.29 6.89 3.67
C VAL A 26 1.82 6.97 3.69
N ALA A 27 2.46 6.90 4.85
CA ALA A 27 3.91 6.95 4.93
C ALA A 27 4.59 5.75 4.25
N LYS A 28 4.03 4.55 4.42
CA LYS A 28 4.55 3.32 3.77
C LYS A 28 4.41 3.39 2.26
N PHE A 29 3.25 3.82 1.77
CA PHE A 29 3.02 3.92 0.33
C PHE A 29 3.84 5.05 -0.28
N ALA A 30 3.98 6.19 0.41
CA ALA A 30 4.87 7.27 -0.02
C ALA A 30 6.33 6.81 -0.16
N THR A 31 6.80 5.98 0.78
CA THR A 31 8.15 5.39 0.71
C THR A 31 8.30 4.53 -0.53
N TYR A 32 7.32 3.66 -0.82
CA TYR A 32 7.31 2.88 -2.06
C TYR A 32 7.32 3.76 -3.31
N LEU A 33 6.48 4.81 -3.35
CA LEU A 33 6.44 5.73 -4.48
C LEU A 33 7.77 6.48 -4.66
N ASP A 34 8.47 6.82 -3.59
CA ASP A 34 9.81 7.42 -3.67
C ASP A 34 10.83 6.42 -4.24
N GLU A 35 10.81 5.18 -3.78
CA GLU A 35 11.69 4.10 -4.25
C GLU A 35 11.52 3.78 -5.74
N VAL A 36 10.29 3.85 -6.26
CA VAL A 36 10.01 3.64 -7.69
C VAL A 36 10.05 4.92 -8.53
N GLY A 37 10.28 6.08 -7.89
CA GLY A 37 10.43 7.37 -8.57
C GLY A 37 9.12 8.07 -8.97
N ASP A 38 7.99 7.66 -8.39
CA ASP A 38 6.64 8.11 -8.75
C ASP A 38 6.02 9.11 -7.75
N LEU A 39 6.63 9.36 -6.58
CA LEU A 39 5.98 10.11 -5.48
C LEU A 39 5.41 11.48 -5.88
N ALA A 40 6.16 12.27 -6.65
CA ALA A 40 5.73 13.59 -7.11
C ALA A 40 5.19 13.60 -8.55
N SER A 41 5.02 12.43 -9.18
CA SER A 41 4.71 12.32 -10.61
C SER A 41 3.34 12.89 -11.01
N ALA A 42 2.39 12.95 -10.06
CA ALA A 42 1.06 13.52 -10.26
C ALA A 42 1.01 15.04 -10.00
N MET A 43 2.12 15.66 -9.61
CA MET A 43 2.18 17.08 -9.25
C MET A 43 2.83 17.92 -10.34
N GLU A 44 2.11 18.94 -10.83
CA GLU A 44 2.67 19.91 -11.80
C GLU A 44 3.65 20.89 -11.14
N GLU A 45 3.39 21.30 -9.89
CA GLU A 45 4.23 22.21 -9.12
C GLU A 45 4.24 21.83 -7.64
N LEU A 46 5.42 21.82 -7.03
CA LEU A 46 5.60 21.61 -5.59
C LEU A 46 5.73 22.95 -4.88
N THR A 47 4.80 23.23 -3.98
CA THR A 47 4.86 24.45 -3.15
C THR A 47 5.57 24.17 -1.82
N ALA A 48 6.02 25.22 -1.13
CA ALA A 48 6.64 25.10 0.18
C ALA A 48 5.71 24.51 1.26
N THR A 49 4.40 24.45 1.00
CA THR A 49 3.38 23.88 1.89
C THR A 49 2.92 22.49 1.46
N THR A 50 3.37 21.99 0.31
CA THR A 50 2.99 20.65 -0.18
C THR A 50 3.58 19.58 0.74
N THR A 51 2.72 18.74 1.29
CA THR A 51 3.11 17.61 2.14
C THR A 51 3.18 16.31 1.35
N VAL A 52 3.83 15.30 1.93
CA VAL A 52 3.86 13.94 1.37
C VAL A 52 2.44 13.36 1.24
N ALA A 53 1.56 13.67 2.19
CA ALA A 53 0.17 13.23 2.14
C ALA A 53 -0.55 13.83 0.93
N ASP A 54 -0.31 15.11 0.62
CA ASP A 54 -0.88 15.76 -0.58
C ASP A 54 -0.39 15.10 -1.88
N MET A 55 0.88 14.72 -1.92
CA MET A 55 1.46 14.03 -3.08
C MET A 55 0.84 12.64 -3.29
N VAL A 56 0.70 11.87 -2.21
CA VAL A 56 0.05 10.56 -2.25
C VAL A 56 -1.42 10.71 -2.65
N ASP A 57 -2.15 11.64 -2.06
CA ASP A 57 -3.56 11.90 -2.40
C ASP A 57 -3.72 12.25 -3.89
N ALA A 58 -2.90 13.17 -4.40
CA ALA A 58 -2.90 13.51 -5.82
C ALA A 58 -2.61 12.31 -6.73
N TYR A 59 -1.66 11.45 -6.34
CA TYR A 59 -1.30 10.25 -7.10
C TYR A 59 -2.47 9.26 -7.20
N ILE A 60 -3.13 8.97 -6.07
CA ILE A 60 -4.21 7.97 -5.98
C ILE A 60 -5.57 8.47 -6.51
N GLN A 61 -5.68 9.74 -6.89
CA GLN A 61 -6.87 10.24 -7.61
C GLN A 61 -6.91 9.77 -9.08
N SER A 62 -5.77 9.37 -9.66
CA SER A 62 -5.71 8.85 -11.03
C SER A 62 -6.03 7.35 -11.10
N LEU A 63 -6.61 6.89 -12.23
CA LEU A 63 -6.86 5.46 -12.45
C LEU A 63 -5.57 4.62 -12.42
N SER A 64 -4.47 5.18 -12.93
CA SER A 64 -3.14 4.53 -12.86
C SER A 64 -2.65 4.42 -11.42
N GLY A 65 -2.78 5.48 -10.63
CA GLY A 65 -2.36 5.49 -9.23
C GLY A 65 -3.17 4.54 -8.37
N GLN A 66 -4.49 4.46 -8.58
CA GLN A 66 -5.36 3.48 -7.90
C GLN A 66 -4.94 2.04 -8.20
N ARG A 67 -4.56 1.76 -9.45
CA ARG A 67 -4.06 0.44 -9.83
C ARG A 67 -2.73 0.13 -9.16
N VAL A 68 -1.79 1.08 -9.15
CA VAL A 68 -0.49 0.92 -8.49
C VAL A 68 -0.66 0.70 -6.99
N LEU A 69 -1.52 1.50 -6.34
CA LEU A 69 -1.87 1.34 -4.93
C LEU A 69 -2.39 -0.07 -4.64
N TYR A 70 -3.34 -0.56 -5.43
CA TYR A 70 -3.92 -1.88 -5.23
C TYR A 70 -2.91 -3.02 -5.43
N GLU A 71 -2.08 -2.97 -6.48
CA GLU A 71 -1.05 -4.00 -6.71
C GLU A 71 0.00 -3.99 -5.60
N TRP A 72 0.46 -2.81 -5.18
CA TRP A 72 1.36 -2.69 -4.03
C TRP A 72 0.72 -3.24 -2.74
N ALA A 73 -0.53 -2.88 -2.46
CA ALA A 73 -1.26 -3.36 -1.28
C ALA A 73 -1.41 -4.89 -1.30
N LYS A 74 -1.59 -5.46 -2.49
CA LYS A 74 -1.64 -6.91 -2.68
C LYS A 74 -0.29 -7.56 -2.42
N ASP A 75 0.82 -7.01 -2.90
CA ASP A 75 2.15 -7.54 -2.63
C ASP A 75 2.47 -7.55 -1.12
N ILE A 76 2.08 -6.50 -0.40
CA ILE A 76 2.19 -6.44 1.07
C ILE A 76 1.32 -7.53 1.72
N ALA A 77 0.06 -7.66 1.30
CA ALA A 77 -0.85 -8.68 1.83
C ALA A 77 -0.36 -10.11 1.56
N GLU A 78 0.27 -10.35 0.41
CA GLU A 78 0.89 -11.64 0.07
C GLU A 78 2.08 -11.96 0.97
N ALA A 79 2.96 -10.98 1.21
CA ALA A 79 4.10 -11.12 2.10
C ALA A 79 3.67 -11.38 3.55
N GLU A 80 2.67 -10.64 4.04
CA GLU A 80 2.10 -10.87 5.38
C GLU A 80 1.50 -12.28 5.50
N GLN A 81 0.72 -12.70 4.50
CA GLN A 81 0.09 -14.03 4.51
C GLN A 81 1.12 -15.16 4.49
N LEU A 82 2.23 -14.99 3.75
CA LEU A 82 3.33 -15.95 3.72
C LEU A 82 3.97 -16.08 5.11
N ARG A 83 4.28 -14.96 5.76
CA ARG A 83 4.86 -14.96 7.12
C ARG A 83 3.98 -15.68 8.13
N VAL A 84 2.67 -15.44 8.08
CA VAL A 84 1.70 -16.13 8.95
C VAL A 84 1.72 -17.65 8.71
N GLU A 85 1.83 -18.07 7.45
CA GLU A 85 1.90 -19.49 7.08
C GLU A 85 3.20 -20.15 7.57
N GLU A 86 4.33 -19.45 7.49
CA GLU A 86 5.63 -19.88 8.03
C GLU A 86 5.59 -20.03 9.56
N ASP A 87 5.10 -19.02 10.27
CA ASP A 87 4.96 -19.03 11.73
C ASP A 87 4.02 -20.16 12.22
N GLU A 88 2.98 -20.50 11.46
CA GLU A 88 2.11 -21.64 11.74
C GLU A 88 2.81 -22.98 11.50
N ALA A 89 3.61 -23.09 10.44
CA ALA A 89 4.34 -24.31 10.13
C ALA A 89 5.39 -24.62 11.21
N GLU A 90 6.14 -23.61 11.64
CA GLU A 90 7.12 -23.73 12.73
C GLU A 90 6.46 -24.18 14.04
N ARG A 91 5.33 -23.56 14.42
CA ARG A 91 4.58 -23.93 15.62
C ARG A 91 4.00 -25.34 15.58
N ARG A 92 3.74 -25.90 14.40
CA ARG A 92 3.26 -27.29 14.26
C ARG A 92 4.42 -28.31 14.28
N ALA A 93 5.64 -27.86 13.98
CA ALA A 93 6.83 -28.69 13.96
C ALA A 93 7.56 -28.75 15.31
N ALA A 94 7.28 -27.81 16.22
CA ALA A 94 7.77 -27.75 17.60
C ALA A 94 6.90 -28.60 18.55
#